data_AF-A0A932YUF2-F1
#
_entry.id   AF-A0A932YUF2-F1
#
_cell.length_a   1.000
_cell.length_b   1.000
_cell.length_c   1.000
_cell.angle_alpha   90.00
_cell.angle_beta   90.00
_cell.angle_gamma   90.00
#
_symmetry.space_group_name_H-M   'P 1'
#
loop_
_entity.id
_entity.type
_entity.pdbx_description
1 polymer ?
#
loop_
_entity_poly.entity_id
_entity_poly.type
_entity_poly.pdbx_seq_one_letter_code
_entity_poly.pdbx_strand_id
1 'polypeptide(L)'
;SQLYEFALEGVALFIILWLYSARPRPRGAVSALFLIGYGALRFVAEFAREPDAFLGYLALGLTMGQWLCLPMVAGGLALFWWSRR
;
A
#
# COMPACT_ATOMS: atom_id res chain seq x y z
N SER A 1 -13.51 6.67 1.21
CA SER A 1 -14.53 6.83 2.26
C SER A 1 -13.88 6.47 3.58
N GLN A 2 -14.06 7.30 4.63
CA GLN A 2 -13.27 7.22 5.86
C GLN A 2 -13.34 5.85 6.56
N LEU A 3 -14.48 5.15 6.48
CA LEU A 3 -14.65 3.79 7.01
C LEU A 3 -13.79 2.76 6.26
N TYR A 4 -13.68 2.86 4.92
CA TYR A 4 -12.82 1.97 4.13
C TYR A 4 -11.34 2.24 4.39
N GLU A 5 -10.95 3.51 4.51
CA GLU A 5 -9.57 3.88 4.85
C GLU A 5 -9.19 3.38 6.25
N PHE A 6 -10.08 3.56 7.24
CA PHE A 6 -9.86 3.03 8.58
C PHE A 6 -9.78 1.50 8.61
N ALA A 7 -10.68 0.80 7.91
CA ALA A 7 -10.70 -0.65 7.88
C ALA A 7 -9.49 -1.24 7.14
N LEU A 8 -9.11 -0.68 5.99
CA LEU A 8 -8.03 -1.16 5.15
C LEU A 8 -6.66 -0.68 5.67
N GLU A 9 -6.42 0.64 5.70
CA GLU A 9 -5.11 1.21 6.08
C GLU A 9 -4.85 1.09 7.59
N GLY A 10 -5.89 1.06 8.43
CA GLY A 10 -5.78 0.87 9.87
C GLY A 10 -5.81 -0.59 10.27
N VAL A 11 -7.00 -1.18 10.29
CA VAL A 11 -7.23 -2.51 10.91
C VAL A 11 -6.58 -3.64 10.12
N ALA A 12 -6.80 -3.71 8.81
CA ALA A 12 -6.28 -4.80 7.99
C ALA A 12 -4.75 -4.75 7.90
N LEU A 13 -4.17 -3.58 7.64
CA LEU A 13 -2.71 -3.40 7.61
C LEU A 13 -2.07 -3.76 8.95
N PHE A 14 -2.69 -3.34 10.07
CA PHE A 14 -2.21 -3.69 11.41
C PHE A 14 -2.21 -5.21 11.65
N ILE A 15 -3.30 -5.91 11.32
CA ILE A 15 -3.39 -7.37 11.48
C ILE A 15 -2.33 -8.08 10.64
N ILE A 16 -2.15 -7.68 9.38
CA ILE A 16 -1.14 -8.27 8.48
C ILE A 16 0.26 -8.13 9.05
N LEU A 17 0.61 -6.93 9.51
CA LEU A 17 1.94 -6.65 10.06
C LEU A 17 2.15 -7.34 11.41
N TRP A 18 1.13 -7.36 12.26
CA TRP A 18 1.17 -8.06 13.54
C TRP A 18 1.45 -9.54 13.35
N LEU A 19 0.68 -10.22 12.48
CA LEU A 19 0.86 -11.64 12.19
C LEU A 19 2.23 -11.93 11.55
N TYR A 20 2.72 -11.05 10.67
CA TYR A 20 4.00 -11.24 10.00
C TYR A 20 5.21 -11.00 10.94
N SER A 21 5.09 -10.03 11.84
CA SER A 21 6.08 -9.64 12.85
C SER A 21 6.13 -10.61 14.04
N ALA A 22 5.12 -11.47 14.21
CA ALA A 22 5.06 -12.48 15.27
C ALA A 22 6.19 -13.54 15.21
N ARG A 23 6.98 -13.57 14.12
CA ARG A 23 8.18 -14.41 14.00
C ARG A 23 9.42 -13.54 13.75
N PRO A 24 10.62 -13.97 14.17
CA PRO A 24 11.85 -13.26 13.86
C PRO A 24 12.02 -13.13 12.34
N ARG A 25 12.06 -11.89 11.85
CA ARG A 25 12.25 -11.55 10.44
C ARG A 25 13.57 -10.80 10.24
N PRO A 26 14.20 -10.92 9.07
CA PRO A 26 15.36 -10.11 8.74
C PRO A 26 15.02 -8.61 8.77
N ARG A 27 16.04 -7.81 9.06
CA ARG A 27 15.91 -6.34 9.18
C ARG A 27 15.37 -5.78 7.86
N GLY A 28 14.35 -4.94 7.94
CA GLY A 28 13.69 -4.33 6.77
C GLY A 28 12.50 -5.09 6.20
N ALA A 29 12.29 -6.37 6.54
CA ALA A 29 11.19 -7.16 5.99
C ALA A 29 9.79 -6.67 6.41
N VAL A 30 9.65 -6.20 7.66
CA VAL A 30 8.37 -5.68 8.18
C VAL A 30 8.06 -4.32 7.56
N SER A 31 9.07 -3.43 7.43
CA SER A 31 8.93 -2.14 6.74
C SER A 31 8.58 -2.30 5.26
N ALA A 32 9.19 -3.30 4.61
CA ALA A 32 8.87 -3.65 3.23
C ALA A 32 7.41 -4.11 3.08
N LEU A 33 6.95 -4.96 4.00
CA LEU A 33 5.56 -5.42 4.01
C LEU A 33 4.58 -4.27 4.26
N PHE A 34 4.95 -3.31 5.13
CA PHE A 34 4.15 -2.10 5.35
C PHE A 34 4.02 -1.28 4.06
N LEU A 35 5.13 -1.00 3.36
CA LEU A 35 5.10 -0.24 2.10
C LEU A 35 4.23 -0.93 1.04
N ILE A 36 4.43 -2.24 0.85
CA ILE A 36 3.67 -3.04 -0.14
C ILE A 36 2.19 -3.07 0.23
N GLY A 37 1.87 -3.42 1.48
CA GLY A 37 0.49 -3.55 1.95
C GLY A 37 -0.25 -2.22 1.89
N TYR A 38 0.38 -1.14 2.36
CA TYR A 38 -0.21 0.20 2.32
C TYR A 38 -0.45 0.66 0.89
N GLY A 39 0.55 0.55 0.01
CA GLY A 39 0.40 0.93 -1.40
C GLY A 39 -0.69 0.14 -2.13
N ALA A 40 -0.80 -1.16 -1.87
CA ALA A 40 -1.85 -1.99 -2.46
C ALA A 40 -3.25 -1.64 -1.95
N LEU A 41 -3.41 -1.47 -0.63
CA LEU A 41 -4.70 -1.12 -0.03
C LEU A 41 -5.16 0.27 -0.46
N ARG A 42 -4.23 1.23 -0.53
CA ARG A 42 -4.50 2.58 -1.01
C ARG A 42 -4.89 2.58 -2.49
N PHE A 43 -4.23 1.78 -3.32
CA PHE A 43 -4.59 1.61 -4.73
C PHE A 43 -6.03 1.09 -4.88
N VAL A 44 -6.43 0.09 -4.09
CA VAL A 44 -7.79 -0.46 -4.10
C VAL A 44 -8.81 0.54 -3.53
N ALA A 45 -8.49 1.23 -2.44
CA ALA A 45 -9.37 2.23 -1.83
C ALA A 45 -9.64 3.40 -2.79
N GLU A 46 -8.65 3.75 -3.63
CA GLU A 46 -8.76 4.79 -4.64
C GLU A 46 -9.73 4.42 -5.78
N PHE A 47 -9.89 3.14 -6.14
CA PHE A 47 -10.96 2.71 -7.08
C PHE A 47 -12.36 2.86 -6.51
N ALA A 48 -12.51 2.78 -5.18
CA ALA A 48 -13.78 2.97 -4.50
C ALA A 48 -14.08 4.45 -4.20
N ARG A 49 -13.16 5.37 -4.55
CA ARG A 49 -13.38 6.81 -4.50
C ARG A 49 -13.79 7.31 -5.88
N GLU A 50 -14.71 8.27 -5.91
CA GLU A 50 -15.01 8.99 -7.16
C GLU A 50 -13.75 9.73 -7.61
N PRO A 51 -13.35 9.63 -8.90
CA PRO A 51 -12.21 10.36 -9.41
C PRO A 51 -12.46 11.86 -9.30
N ASP A 52 -11.48 12.60 -8.76
CA ASP A 52 -11.59 14.05 -8.56
C ASP A 52 -11.94 14.76 -9.88
N ALA A 53 -13.05 15.51 -9.86
CA ALA A 53 -13.64 16.17 -11.03
C ALA A 53 -12.71 17.16 -11.76
N PHE A 54 -11.60 17.57 -11.13
CA PHE A 54 -10.66 18.56 -11.66
C PHE A 54 -9.44 17.95 -12.37
N LEU A 55 -9.01 16.74 -11.99
CA LEU A 55 -7.85 16.05 -12.58
C LEU A 55 -8.25 14.94 -13.54
N GLY A 56 -9.45 14.35 -13.36
CA GLY A 56 -9.91 13.22 -14.17
C GLY A 56 -8.96 12.03 -14.08
N TYR A 57 -8.94 11.21 -15.13
CA TYR A 57 -7.96 10.14 -15.27
C TYR A 57 -6.66 10.68 -15.90
N LEU A 58 -5.52 10.41 -15.27
CA LEU A 58 -4.19 10.65 -15.85
C LEU A 58 -3.83 9.55 -16.86
N ALA A 59 -2.59 9.58 -17.38
CA ALA A 59 -2.04 8.56 -18.26
C ALA A 59 -2.34 7.13 -17.74
N LEU A 60 -2.74 6.26 -18.67
CA LEU A 60 -3.22 4.88 -18.43
C LEU A 60 -4.61 4.75 -17.79
N GLY A 61 -5.39 5.83 -17.69
CA GLY A 61 -6.73 5.74 -17.09
C GLY A 61 -6.68 5.63 -15.56
N LEU A 62 -5.57 6.06 -14.94
CA LEU A 62 -5.35 5.96 -13.49
C LEU A 62 -5.48 7.31 -12.80
N THR A 63 -5.93 7.33 -11.55
CA THR A 63 -5.97 8.54 -10.72
C THR A 63 -4.57 8.92 -10.20
N MET A 64 -4.41 10.16 -9.72
CA MET A 64 -3.16 10.60 -9.11
C MET A 64 -2.76 9.74 -7.90
N GLY A 65 -3.75 9.34 -7.08
CA GLY A 65 -3.53 8.45 -5.93
C GLY A 65 -2.98 7.09 -6.34
N GLN A 66 -3.48 6.52 -7.43
CA GLN A 66 -3.00 5.24 -7.98
C GLN A 66 -1.54 5.34 -8.47
N TRP A 67 -1.18 6.45 -9.10
CA TRP A 67 0.19 6.71 -9.53
C TRP A 67 1.18 6.80 -8.36
N LEU A 68 0.77 7.37 -7.23
CA LEU A 68 1.58 7.43 -6.01
C LEU A 68 1.75 6.06 -5.34
N CYS A 69 0.80 5.14 -5.53
CA CYS A 69 0.88 3.80 -4.96
C CYS A 69 1.93 2.92 -5.68
N LEU A 70 2.12 3.09 -6.98
CA LEU A 70 3.09 2.31 -7.77
C LEU A 70 4.54 2.39 -7.25
N PRO A 71 5.14 3.58 -7.02
CA PRO A 71 6.50 3.69 -6.48
C PRO A 71 6.58 3.18 -5.03
N MET A 72 5.51 3.30 -4.24
CA MET A 72 5.49 2.75 -2.88
C MET A 72 5.55 1.21 -2.90
N VAL A 73 4.75 0.56 -3.75
CA VAL A 73 4.79 -0.91 -3.89
C VAL A 73 6.13 -1.36 -4.46
N ALA A 74 6.66 -0.67 -5.48
CA ALA A 74 7.95 -0.99 -6.07
C ALA A 74 9.11 -0.85 -5.06
N GLY A 75 9.13 0.24 -4.29
CA GLY A 75 10.11 0.45 -3.22
C GLY A 75 10.02 -0.59 -2.11
N GLY A 76 8.79 -0.97 -1.73
CA GLY A 76 8.55 -2.06 -0.79
C GLY A 76 9.06 -3.40 -1.29
N LEU A 77 8.83 -3.75 -2.55
CA LEU A 77 9.36 -4.97 -3.17
C LEU A 77 10.89 -4.99 -3.22
N ALA A 78 11.51 -3.86 -3.59
CA ALA A 78 12.96 -3.72 -3.58
C ALA A 78 13.55 -3.92 -2.18
N LEU A 79 12.93 -3.31 -1.16
CA LEU A 79 13.35 -3.45 0.24
C LEU A 79 13.16 -4.88 0.74
N PHE A 80 12.07 -5.55 0.34
CA PHE A 80 11.80 -6.94 0.69
C PHE A 80 12.84 -7.88 0.11
N TRP A 81 13.22 -7.66 -1.15
CA TRP A 81 14.25 -8.45 -1.82
C TRP A 81 15.63 -8.22 -1.20
N TRP A 82 15.97 -6.98 -0.86
CA TRP A 82 17.21 -6.65 -0.16
C TRP A 82 17.27 -7.28 1.24
N SER A 83 16.15 -7.28 1.98
CA SER A 83 16.05 -7.89 3.32
C SER A 83 16.23 -9.42 3.31
N ARG A 84 16.01 -10.08 2.17
CA ARG A 84 16.16 -11.53 2.01
C ARG A 84 17.55 -11.96 1.54
N ARG A 85 18.42 -11.03 1.16
CA ARG A 85 19.84 -11.28 0.86
C ARG A 85 20.66 -11.21 2.14
#